data_AF-A0A945BX42-F1
#
_entry.id   AF-A0A945BX42-F1
#
_cell.length_a   1.000
_cell.length_b   1.000
_cell.length_c   1.000
_cell.angle_alpha   90.00
_cell.angle_beta   90.00
_cell.angle_gamma   90.00
#
_symmetry.space_group_name_H-M   'P 1'
#
loop_
_entity.id
_entity.type
_entity.pdbx_description
1 polymer ?
#
loop_
_entity_poly.entity_id
_entity_poly.type
_entity_poly.pdbx_seq_one_letter_code
_entity_poly.pdbx_strand_id
1 'polypeptide(L)'
;MNIIQKLKKSCLIGRSGSGFLTGAKWEIVKKQKSDKKYIICNASEGELSVFKDEYLLRNYPEEVINGIKIALKTFPESEAYIYLRKDLYDKLGIKLKKIINKEKIKLFRETGGYLCGEETTLISSMEGCRDEPKIKPPYPPTHGLWGKPTLVNNVETFYYVSKIANNEYKKTRFVCISKNNKKLGIFEVSVNSSVKKILQETKTLPKNKFFVQVGGGACGEIMPGKNLNKPMCGIGSIVIYDDNMDVRKLMKKWINFYIKENCGKCAPCREGVYRIKEVLDSNKKIDWKLVKDILETMQLTSFCGLGTSMPTSFLSLMKLKCLK
;
A
#
# COMPACT_ATOMS: atom_id res chain seq x y z
N MET A 1 -2.61 5.34 -30.52
CA MET A 1 -2.07 5.89 -29.25
C MET A 1 -1.41 4.76 -28.49
N ASN A 2 -0.12 4.89 -28.16
CA ASN A 2 0.59 3.83 -27.43
C ASN A 2 0.09 3.72 -25.96
N ILE A 3 0.44 2.64 -25.27
CA ILE A 3 -0.06 2.42 -23.90
C ILE A 3 0.41 3.49 -22.91
N ILE A 4 1.65 3.98 -23.00
CA ILE A 4 2.17 5.04 -22.10
C ILE A 4 1.33 6.32 -22.24
N GLN A 5 0.98 6.71 -23.47
CA GLN A 5 0.09 7.83 -23.75
C GLN A 5 -1.32 7.59 -23.18
N LYS A 6 -1.87 6.37 -23.31
CA LYS A 6 -3.16 6.01 -22.68
C LYS A 6 -3.11 6.13 -21.16
N LEU A 7 -2.04 5.65 -20.52
CA LEU A 7 -1.84 5.73 -19.06
C LEU A 7 -1.69 7.17 -18.57
N LYS A 8 -1.00 8.04 -19.33
CA LYS A 8 -0.90 9.46 -19.03
C LYS A 8 -2.26 10.15 -19.17
N LYS A 9 -2.98 9.92 -20.26
CA LYS A 9 -4.30 10.51 -20.52
C LYS A 9 -5.36 10.08 -19.50
N SER A 10 -5.28 8.85 -18.99
CA SER A 10 -6.20 8.34 -17.97
C SER A 10 -5.93 8.89 -16.56
N CYS A 11 -4.78 9.55 -16.36
CA CYS A 11 -4.29 9.99 -15.06
C CYS A 11 -4.24 8.83 -14.03
N LEU A 12 -3.91 7.61 -14.48
CA LEU A 12 -3.75 6.49 -13.54
C LEU A 12 -2.56 6.77 -12.61
N ILE A 13 -2.82 6.71 -11.32
CA ILE A 13 -1.80 6.73 -10.27
C ILE A 13 -1.58 5.32 -9.71
N GLY A 14 -0.38 5.07 -9.19
CA GLY A 14 -0.06 3.84 -8.49
C GLY A 14 -1.02 3.62 -7.30
N ARG A 15 -1.59 2.42 -7.22
CA ARG A 15 -2.63 2.06 -6.23
C ARG A 15 -2.09 1.46 -4.92
N SER A 16 -0.78 1.54 -4.71
CA SER A 16 -0.10 1.15 -3.45
C SER A 16 -0.09 2.25 -2.38
N GLY A 17 -0.60 3.45 -2.68
CA GLY A 17 -0.74 4.56 -1.72
C GLY A 17 0.19 5.76 -1.95
N SER A 18 1.32 5.61 -2.64
CA SER A 18 2.23 6.73 -2.95
C SER A 18 1.72 7.67 -4.05
N GLY A 19 0.75 7.25 -4.85
CA GLY A 19 0.03 8.12 -5.80
C GLY A 19 0.85 8.62 -6.99
N PHE A 20 2.01 8.04 -7.30
CA PHE A 20 2.81 8.45 -8.46
C PHE A 20 2.12 8.12 -9.79
N LEU A 21 2.20 9.00 -10.78
CA LEU A 21 1.59 8.81 -12.11
C LEU A 21 2.20 7.59 -12.83
N THR A 22 1.37 6.58 -13.09
CA THR A 22 1.80 5.31 -13.70
C THR A 22 2.42 5.54 -15.07
N GLY A 23 1.79 6.36 -15.92
CA GLY A 23 2.32 6.68 -17.25
C GLY A 23 3.65 7.43 -17.21
N ALA A 24 3.89 8.27 -16.20
CA ALA A 24 5.18 8.92 -16.00
C ALA A 24 6.26 7.91 -15.57
N LYS A 25 5.93 6.98 -14.66
CA LYS A 25 6.87 5.93 -14.22
C LYS A 25 7.30 5.06 -15.41
N TRP A 26 6.35 4.64 -16.23
CA TRP A 26 6.62 3.83 -17.42
C TRP A 26 7.49 4.55 -18.43
N GLU A 27 7.29 5.87 -18.61
CA GLU A 27 8.14 6.67 -19.48
C GLU A 27 9.58 6.79 -18.97
N ILE A 28 9.78 6.96 -17.65
CA ILE A 28 11.12 7.02 -17.05
C ILE A 28 11.88 5.72 -17.35
N VAL A 29 11.23 4.56 -17.15
CA VAL A 29 11.81 3.23 -17.46
C VAL A 29 12.07 3.07 -18.95
N LYS A 30 11.16 3.55 -19.82
CA LYS A 30 11.33 3.45 -21.27
C LYS A 30 12.55 4.22 -21.77
N LYS A 31 12.81 5.39 -21.20
CA LYS A 31 13.94 6.26 -21.56
C LYS A 31 15.31 5.70 -21.15
N GLN A 32 15.37 4.75 -20.23
CA GLN A 32 16.64 4.14 -19.82
C GLN A 32 17.19 3.23 -20.93
N LYS A 33 18.44 3.48 -21.34
CA LYS A 33 19.20 2.58 -22.21
C LYS A 33 19.75 1.44 -21.34
N SER A 34 19.26 0.23 -21.58
CA SER A 34 19.70 -0.96 -20.87
C SER A 34 19.45 -2.18 -21.75
N ASP A 35 20.37 -3.13 -21.72
CA ASP A 35 20.29 -4.45 -22.34
C ASP A 35 19.21 -5.33 -21.70
N LYS A 36 18.91 -5.06 -20.43
CA LYS A 36 17.91 -5.78 -19.65
C LYS A 36 17.12 -4.83 -18.76
N LYS A 37 15.83 -5.10 -18.59
CA LYS A 37 14.95 -4.40 -17.64
C LYS A 37 14.14 -5.40 -16.84
N TYR A 38 13.49 -4.92 -15.79
CA TYR A 38 12.64 -5.77 -14.96
C TYR A 38 11.27 -5.15 -14.74
N ILE A 39 10.26 -6.00 -14.68
CA ILE A 39 8.90 -5.63 -14.32
C ILE A 39 8.55 -6.41 -13.06
N ILE A 40 8.05 -5.73 -12.05
CA ILE A 40 7.63 -6.35 -10.79
C ILE A 40 6.19 -5.94 -10.50
N CYS A 41 5.32 -6.96 -10.44
CA CYS A 41 4.02 -6.87 -9.80
C CYS A 41 4.18 -7.09 -8.31
N ASN A 42 4.09 -6.00 -7.54
CA ASN A 42 4.12 -6.05 -6.09
C ASN A 42 2.76 -6.53 -5.56
N ALA A 43 2.73 -7.76 -5.09
CA ALA A 43 1.60 -8.43 -4.44
C ALA A 43 1.92 -8.79 -2.98
N SER A 44 2.71 -7.94 -2.30
CA SER A 44 3.04 -8.02 -0.86
C SER A 44 2.12 -7.13 -0.01
N GLU A 45 0.82 -7.11 -0.33
CA GLU A 45 -0.16 -6.33 0.44
C GLU A 45 -0.18 -6.79 1.90
N GLY A 46 0.43 -6.02 2.81
CA GLY A 46 0.48 -6.33 4.25
C GLY A 46 -0.19 -5.29 5.15
N GLU A 47 -0.69 -4.20 4.59
CA GLU A 47 -1.33 -3.13 5.34
C GLU A 47 -2.59 -3.64 6.05
N LEU A 48 -2.77 -3.26 7.32
CA LEU A 48 -3.92 -3.72 8.10
C LEU A 48 -5.24 -3.30 7.42
N SER A 49 -6.22 -4.20 7.42
CA SER A 49 -7.55 -3.96 6.82
C SER A 49 -7.52 -3.66 5.31
N VAL A 50 -6.48 -4.10 4.61
CA VAL A 50 -6.38 -4.09 3.14
C VAL A 50 -6.32 -5.54 2.66
N PHE A 51 -7.15 -5.86 1.67
CA PHE A 51 -7.33 -7.22 1.15
C PHE A 51 -7.79 -7.21 -0.32
N LYS A 52 -7.56 -6.10 -1.04
CA LYS A 52 -8.02 -5.92 -2.43
C LYS A 52 -7.10 -6.61 -3.42
N ASP A 53 -5.80 -6.68 -3.14
CA ASP A 53 -4.85 -7.31 -4.06
C ASP A 53 -5.06 -8.83 -4.06
N GLU A 54 -5.30 -9.44 -2.90
CA GLU A 54 -5.72 -10.85 -2.81
C GLU A 54 -7.03 -11.09 -3.57
N TYR A 55 -8.02 -10.21 -3.41
CA TYR A 55 -9.28 -10.31 -4.13
C TYR A 55 -9.10 -10.25 -5.65
N LEU A 56 -8.25 -9.34 -6.15
CA LEU A 56 -7.95 -9.24 -7.58
C LEU A 56 -7.25 -10.48 -8.10
N LEU A 57 -6.27 -11.02 -7.38
CA LEU A 57 -5.57 -12.25 -7.78
C LEU A 57 -6.48 -13.49 -7.73
N ARG A 58 -7.52 -13.49 -6.90
CA ARG A 58 -8.49 -14.59 -6.84
C ARG A 58 -9.51 -14.52 -7.97
N ASN A 59 -10.09 -13.34 -8.18
CA ASN A 59 -11.29 -13.16 -9.01
C ASN A 59 -10.98 -12.63 -10.41
N TYR A 60 -9.90 -11.87 -10.58
CA TYR A 60 -9.48 -11.25 -11.85
C TYR A 60 -7.98 -11.51 -12.16
N PRO A 61 -7.45 -12.74 -11.98
CA PRO A 61 -6.04 -13.01 -12.20
C PRO A 61 -5.61 -12.79 -13.65
N GLU A 62 -6.50 -13.06 -14.61
CA GLU A 62 -6.22 -12.89 -16.03
C GLU A 62 -6.02 -11.42 -16.39
N GLU A 63 -6.86 -10.53 -15.87
CA GLU A 63 -6.71 -9.08 -16.09
C GLU A 63 -5.42 -8.53 -15.48
N VAL A 64 -5.06 -8.99 -14.27
CA VAL A 64 -3.78 -8.60 -13.65
C VAL A 64 -2.61 -9.08 -14.52
N ILE A 65 -2.62 -10.34 -14.95
CA ILE A 65 -1.56 -10.93 -15.78
C ILE A 65 -1.51 -10.25 -17.15
N ASN A 66 -2.64 -9.92 -17.76
CA ASN A 66 -2.72 -9.18 -19.02
C ASN A 66 -2.09 -7.79 -18.90
N GLY A 67 -2.30 -7.10 -17.77
CA GLY A 67 -1.60 -5.86 -17.45
C GLY A 67 -0.08 -6.01 -17.45
N ILE A 68 0.44 -7.10 -16.89
CA ILE A 68 1.88 -7.43 -16.87
C ILE A 68 2.37 -7.75 -18.30
N LYS A 69 1.60 -8.51 -19.08
CA LYS A 69 1.92 -8.81 -20.49
C LYS A 69 1.99 -7.54 -21.34
N ILE A 70 1.12 -6.56 -21.10
CA ILE A 70 1.17 -5.25 -21.75
C ILE A 70 2.47 -4.52 -21.41
N ALA A 71 2.93 -4.59 -20.15
CA ALA A 71 4.22 -4.06 -19.77
C ALA A 71 5.37 -4.79 -20.49
N LEU A 72 5.36 -6.13 -20.55
CA LEU A 72 6.36 -6.91 -21.30
C LEU A 72 6.40 -6.54 -22.78
N LYS A 73 5.26 -6.31 -23.43
CA LYS A 73 5.19 -5.81 -24.82
C LYS A 73 5.78 -4.40 -24.95
N THR A 74 5.67 -3.57 -23.91
CA THR A 74 6.22 -2.20 -23.89
C THR A 74 7.73 -2.18 -23.68
N PHE A 75 8.26 -3.17 -22.95
CA PHE A 75 9.67 -3.34 -22.62
C PHE A 75 10.14 -4.76 -23.01
N PRO A 76 10.32 -5.05 -24.31
CA PRO A 76 10.63 -6.40 -24.81
C PRO A 76 11.88 -7.07 -24.21
N GLU A 77 12.83 -6.25 -23.75
CA GLU A 77 14.06 -6.63 -23.05
C GLU A 77 13.85 -7.05 -21.58
N SER A 78 12.60 -7.10 -21.12
CA SER A 78 12.28 -7.33 -19.70
C SER A 78 11.96 -8.79 -19.37
N GLU A 79 12.29 -9.16 -18.14
CA GLU A 79 11.65 -10.26 -17.43
C GLU A 79 10.65 -9.71 -16.40
N ALA A 80 9.54 -10.42 -16.19
CA ALA A 80 8.53 -10.03 -15.22
C ALA A 80 8.50 -10.96 -14.01
N TYR A 81 8.28 -10.39 -12.84
CA TYR A 81 8.09 -11.10 -11.57
C TYR A 81 6.77 -10.68 -10.93
N ILE A 82 6.05 -11.64 -10.36
CA ILE A 82 4.99 -11.38 -9.39
C ILE A 82 5.57 -11.68 -8.02
N TYR A 83 5.90 -10.63 -7.26
CA TYR A 83 6.41 -10.73 -5.91
C TYR A 83 5.23 -10.91 -4.96
N LEU A 84 5.02 -12.15 -4.53
CA LEU A 84 3.77 -12.59 -3.93
C LEU A 84 3.98 -12.88 -2.45
N ARG A 85 3.13 -12.28 -1.61
CA ARG A 85 3.12 -12.50 -0.16
C ARG A 85 3.12 -13.99 0.15
N LYS A 86 3.90 -14.43 1.14
CA LYS A 86 4.18 -15.87 1.37
C LYS A 86 2.92 -16.74 1.45
N ASP A 87 1.89 -16.28 2.16
CA ASP A 87 0.63 -17.03 2.30
C ASP A 87 -0.19 -17.07 1.00
N LEU A 88 -0.13 -16.00 0.19
CA LEU A 88 -0.77 -15.96 -1.13
C LEU A 88 -0.02 -16.81 -2.14
N TYR A 89 1.31 -16.90 -2.03
CA TYR A 89 2.11 -17.82 -2.84
C TYR A 89 1.67 -19.26 -2.60
N ASP A 90 1.56 -19.65 -1.34
CA ASP A 90 1.19 -21.01 -0.95
C ASP A 90 -0.27 -21.33 -1.36
N LYS A 91 -1.19 -20.35 -1.32
CA LYS A 91 -2.61 -20.53 -1.69
C LYS A 91 -2.89 -20.42 -3.18
N LEU A 92 -2.24 -19.51 -3.90
CA LEU A 92 -2.60 -19.13 -5.28
C LEU A 92 -1.53 -19.50 -6.30
N GLY A 93 -0.32 -19.90 -5.88
CA GLY A 93 0.82 -20.10 -6.76
C GLY A 93 0.55 -21.09 -7.89
N ILE A 94 -0.12 -22.22 -7.61
CA ILE A 94 -0.48 -23.22 -8.64
C ILE A 94 -1.44 -22.62 -9.66
N LYS A 95 -2.50 -21.93 -9.21
CA LYS A 95 -3.49 -21.28 -10.08
C LYS A 95 -2.82 -20.23 -10.97
N LEU A 96 -2.00 -19.37 -10.40
CA LEU A 96 -1.30 -18.31 -11.14
C LEU A 96 -0.30 -18.88 -12.15
N LYS A 97 0.47 -19.93 -11.79
CA LYS A 97 1.39 -20.61 -12.72
C LYS A 97 0.65 -21.18 -13.95
N LYS A 98 -0.53 -21.75 -13.75
CA LYS A 98 -1.38 -22.26 -14.86
C LYS A 98 -1.81 -21.13 -15.80
N ILE A 99 -2.25 -19.99 -15.27
CA ILE A 99 -2.71 -18.84 -16.08
C ILE A 99 -1.54 -18.16 -16.81
N ILE A 100 -0.36 -18.10 -16.17
CA ILE A 100 0.86 -17.56 -16.77
C ILE A 100 1.27 -18.35 -18.02
N ASN A 101 1.09 -19.68 -18.05
CA ASN A 101 1.24 -20.54 -19.23
C ASN A 101 2.47 -20.23 -20.14
N LYS A 102 3.69 -20.52 -19.66
CA LYS A 102 4.98 -20.35 -20.39
C LYS A 102 5.36 -18.91 -20.78
N GLU A 103 4.63 -17.89 -20.32
CA GLU A 103 5.03 -16.50 -20.49
C GLU A 103 6.31 -16.15 -19.71
N LYS A 104 6.97 -15.05 -20.06
CA LYS A 104 8.17 -14.53 -19.36
C LYS A 104 7.84 -13.90 -17.99
N ILE A 105 6.94 -14.53 -17.23
CA ILE A 105 6.48 -14.08 -15.90
C ILE A 105 6.81 -15.17 -14.89
N LYS A 106 7.56 -14.83 -13.84
CA LYS A 106 7.93 -15.75 -12.74
C LYS A 106 7.20 -15.36 -11.47
N LEU A 107 6.79 -16.35 -10.67
CA LEU A 107 6.32 -16.09 -9.31
C LEU A 107 7.52 -16.06 -8.37
N PHE A 108 7.64 -15.00 -7.57
CA PHE A 108 8.63 -14.87 -6.52
C PHE A 108 7.91 -14.91 -5.17
N ARG A 109 8.32 -15.82 -4.28
CA ARG A 109 7.75 -15.94 -2.95
C ARG A 109 8.43 -14.93 -2.02
N GLU A 110 7.65 -14.06 -1.39
CA GLU A 110 8.14 -13.13 -0.37
C GLU A 110 8.86 -13.86 0.76
N THR A 111 10.00 -13.32 1.18
CA THR A 111 10.79 -13.84 2.30
C THR A 111 10.55 -13.07 3.61
N GLY A 112 10.22 -11.77 3.50
CA GLY A 112 10.07 -10.88 4.64
C GLY A 112 8.64 -10.67 5.14
N GLY A 113 8.41 -9.46 5.69
CA GLY A 113 7.13 -9.01 6.24
C GLY A 113 6.56 -7.81 5.50
N TYR A 114 5.69 -7.05 6.16
CA TYR A 114 5.00 -5.88 5.63
C TYR A 114 5.92 -4.88 4.91
N LEU A 115 7.15 -4.68 5.40
CA LEU A 115 8.07 -3.73 4.79
C LEU A 115 8.49 -4.11 3.37
N CYS A 116 8.42 -5.40 2.99
CA CYS A 116 8.63 -5.84 1.61
C CYS A 116 7.55 -5.31 0.64
N GLY A 117 6.49 -4.67 1.14
CA GLY A 117 5.58 -3.87 0.32
C GLY A 117 6.20 -2.56 -0.18
N GLU A 118 7.27 -2.05 0.43
CA GLU A 118 8.01 -0.87 -0.03
C GLU A 118 8.91 -1.22 -1.23
N GLU A 119 8.92 -0.35 -2.24
CA GLU A 119 9.50 -0.63 -3.57
C GLU A 119 10.97 -1.06 -3.53
N THR A 120 11.80 -0.41 -2.71
CA THR A 120 13.24 -0.74 -2.63
C THR A 120 13.53 -1.90 -1.69
N THR A 121 12.72 -2.07 -0.64
CA THR A 121 12.82 -3.20 0.28
C THR A 121 12.47 -4.51 -0.44
N LEU A 122 11.42 -4.48 -1.27
CA LEU A 122 11.06 -5.56 -2.17
C LEU A 122 12.26 -5.96 -3.04
N ILE A 123 12.92 -4.98 -3.64
CA ILE A 123 14.10 -5.23 -4.48
C ILE A 123 15.24 -5.85 -3.66
N SER A 124 15.53 -5.33 -2.45
CA SER A 124 16.53 -5.93 -1.55
C SER A 124 16.21 -7.40 -1.26
N SER A 125 14.95 -7.71 -0.97
CA SER A 125 14.49 -9.09 -0.75
C SER A 125 14.73 -9.99 -1.97
N MET A 126 14.37 -9.52 -3.17
CA MET A 126 14.59 -10.27 -4.41
C MET A 126 16.07 -10.50 -4.74
N GLU A 127 16.95 -9.62 -4.27
CA GLU A 127 18.39 -9.74 -4.42
C GLU A 127 19.03 -10.63 -3.34
N GLY A 128 18.25 -11.15 -2.39
CA GLY A 128 18.77 -11.93 -1.27
C GLY A 128 19.47 -11.07 -0.21
N CYS A 129 19.31 -9.75 -0.25
CA CYS A 129 19.79 -8.84 0.79
C CYS A 129 18.83 -8.86 1.99
N ARG A 130 19.25 -8.22 3.09
CA ARG A 130 18.32 -7.92 4.20
C ARG A 130 17.14 -7.10 3.69
N ASP A 131 15.96 -7.35 4.24
CA ASP A 131 14.70 -6.65 3.93
C ASP A 131 14.73 -5.21 4.47
N GLU A 132 15.62 -4.40 3.91
CA GLU A 132 15.82 -3.01 4.23
C GLU A 132 15.62 -2.11 2.99
N PRO A 133 15.03 -0.93 3.17
CA PRO A 133 14.90 0.04 2.10
C PRO A 133 16.29 0.53 1.66
N LYS A 134 16.44 0.76 0.35
CA LYS A 134 17.67 1.30 -0.24
C LYS A 134 17.66 2.82 -0.20
N ILE A 135 18.85 3.42 -0.21
CA ILE A 135 19.01 4.87 -0.30
C ILE A 135 18.51 5.33 -1.68
N LYS A 136 17.84 6.48 -1.70
CA LYS A 136 17.30 7.10 -2.92
C LYS A 136 17.78 8.55 -2.95
N PRO A 137 18.27 9.07 -4.09
CA PRO A 137 18.54 8.39 -5.36
C PRO A 137 19.76 7.43 -5.31
N PRO A 138 19.90 6.50 -6.29
CA PRO A 138 19.05 6.31 -7.47
C PRO A 138 17.70 5.63 -7.17
N TYR A 139 16.70 5.88 -8.01
CA TYR A 139 15.36 5.31 -7.87
C TYR A 139 15.19 4.05 -8.72
N PRO A 140 14.30 3.10 -8.34
CA PRO A 140 14.09 1.85 -9.09
C PRO A 140 13.82 1.98 -10.60
N PRO A 141 13.09 3.01 -11.09
CA PRO A 141 12.90 3.21 -12.53
C PRO A 141 14.19 3.43 -13.32
N THR A 142 15.29 3.83 -12.66
CA THR A 142 16.61 3.96 -13.27
C THR A 142 17.54 2.82 -12.84
N HIS A 143 17.65 2.56 -11.54
CA HIS A 143 18.47 1.49 -10.96
C HIS A 143 17.65 0.74 -9.90
N GLY A 144 17.07 -0.37 -10.29
CA GLY A 144 16.26 -1.23 -9.43
C GLY A 144 16.90 -2.58 -9.22
N LEU A 145 16.17 -3.64 -9.60
CA LEU A 145 16.58 -5.03 -9.44
C LEU A 145 17.89 -5.31 -10.18
N TRP A 146 18.90 -5.75 -9.43
CA TRP A 146 20.28 -6.00 -9.90
C TRP A 146 20.87 -4.80 -10.67
N GLY A 147 20.55 -3.59 -10.20
CA GLY A 147 21.03 -2.34 -10.78
C GLY A 147 20.41 -1.96 -12.13
N LYS A 148 19.46 -2.74 -12.65
CA LYS A 148 18.83 -2.49 -13.96
C LYS A 148 17.53 -1.66 -13.81
N PRO A 149 17.12 -0.90 -14.84
CA PRO A 149 15.86 -0.16 -14.81
C PRO A 149 14.68 -1.09 -14.52
N THR A 150 13.92 -0.77 -13.49
CA THR A 150 12.88 -1.66 -12.96
C THR A 150 11.56 -0.92 -12.80
N LEU A 151 10.52 -1.47 -13.43
CA LEU A 151 9.14 -1.02 -13.25
C LEU A 151 8.48 -1.80 -12.12
N VAL A 152 8.23 -1.15 -10.98
CA VAL A 152 7.42 -1.74 -9.90
C VAL A 152 6.04 -1.08 -9.84
N ASN A 153 5.00 -1.88 -10.00
CA ASN A 153 3.60 -1.48 -9.86
C ASN A 153 2.84 -2.51 -9.01
N ASN A 154 1.81 -2.09 -8.29
CA ASN A 154 0.98 -2.98 -7.49
C ASN A 154 -0.03 -3.76 -8.36
N VAL A 155 -0.61 -4.84 -7.83
CA VAL A 155 -1.65 -5.68 -8.45
C VAL A 155 -2.78 -4.86 -9.10
N GLU A 156 -3.45 -4.00 -8.33
CA GLU A 156 -4.56 -3.16 -8.83
C GLU A 156 -4.12 -2.21 -9.94
N THR A 157 -2.87 -1.75 -9.90
CA THR A 157 -2.32 -0.91 -10.97
C THR A 157 -2.23 -1.70 -12.27
N PHE A 158 -1.75 -2.94 -12.24
CA PHE A 158 -1.72 -3.81 -13.43
C PHE A 158 -3.11 -4.21 -13.92
N TYR A 159 -4.06 -4.48 -13.01
CA TYR A 159 -5.46 -4.67 -13.37
C TYR A 159 -5.99 -3.48 -14.19
N TYR A 160 -5.78 -2.24 -13.73
CA TYR A 160 -6.23 -1.07 -14.47
C TYR A 160 -5.40 -0.77 -15.73
N VAL A 161 -4.13 -1.15 -15.80
CA VAL A 161 -3.36 -1.12 -17.06
C VAL A 161 -4.07 -1.94 -18.13
N SER A 162 -4.54 -3.14 -17.79
CA SER A 162 -5.32 -3.99 -18.72
C SER A 162 -6.61 -3.29 -19.15
N LYS A 163 -7.39 -2.76 -18.20
CA LYS A 163 -8.63 -2.04 -18.51
C LYS A 163 -8.39 -0.80 -19.37
N ILE A 164 -7.32 -0.04 -19.12
CA ILE A 164 -6.95 1.14 -19.93
C ILE A 164 -6.54 0.72 -21.34
N ALA A 165 -5.78 -0.36 -21.50
CA ALA A 165 -5.38 -0.86 -22.81
C ALA A 165 -6.60 -1.16 -23.69
N ASN A 166 -7.65 -1.74 -23.09
CA ASN A 166 -8.93 -2.08 -23.74
C ASN A 166 -9.94 -0.92 -23.78
N ASN A 167 -9.59 0.27 -23.29
CA ASN A 167 -10.49 1.43 -23.15
C ASN A 167 -11.72 1.18 -22.23
N GLU A 168 -11.60 0.27 -21.27
CA GLU A 168 -12.65 -0.10 -20.31
C GLU A 168 -12.52 0.61 -18.94
N TYR A 169 -11.49 1.43 -18.75
CA TYR A 169 -11.23 2.06 -17.46
C TYR A 169 -12.21 3.20 -17.15
N LYS A 170 -13.05 2.99 -16.12
CA LYS A 170 -14.13 3.90 -15.71
C LYS A 170 -13.71 4.95 -14.68
N LYS A 171 -12.41 5.22 -14.53
CA LYS A 171 -11.87 6.11 -13.46
C LYS A 171 -12.33 5.68 -12.06
N THR A 172 -12.22 4.38 -11.82
CA THR A 172 -12.58 3.72 -10.56
C THR A 172 -11.35 3.28 -9.79
N ARG A 173 -11.56 2.87 -8.54
CA ARG A 173 -10.58 2.20 -7.67
C ARG A 173 -11.26 1.25 -6.71
N PHE A 174 -10.53 0.25 -6.23
CA PHE A 174 -11.02 -0.65 -5.19
C PHE A 174 -10.85 -0.05 -3.79
N VAL A 175 -11.82 -0.32 -2.92
CA VAL A 175 -11.86 0.13 -1.53
C VAL A 175 -12.21 -1.04 -0.63
N CYS A 176 -11.33 -1.34 0.33
CA CYS A 176 -11.60 -2.27 1.42
C CYS A 176 -12.34 -1.53 2.54
N ILE A 177 -13.51 -2.02 2.94
CA ILE A 177 -14.25 -1.47 4.08
C ILE A 177 -14.26 -2.51 5.20
N SER A 178 -13.90 -2.09 6.40
CA SER A 178 -13.96 -2.90 7.62
C SER A 178 -14.58 -2.12 8.78
N LYS A 179 -15.19 -2.81 9.74
CA LYS A 179 -15.67 -2.22 11.00
C LYS A 179 -15.13 -3.01 12.19
N ASN A 180 -14.45 -2.35 13.13
CA ASN A 180 -13.87 -2.98 14.33
C ASN A 180 -13.14 -4.31 14.05
N ASN A 181 -12.33 -4.36 12.99
CA ASN A 181 -11.60 -5.56 12.49
C ASN A 181 -12.43 -6.59 11.70
N LYS A 182 -13.74 -6.42 11.55
CA LYS A 182 -14.56 -7.26 10.66
C LYS A 182 -14.58 -6.71 9.25
N LYS A 183 -14.23 -7.52 8.25
CA LYS A 183 -14.32 -7.16 6.83
C LYS A 183 -15.80 -7.01 6.45
N LEU A 184 -16.19 -5.86 5.92
CA LEU A 184 -17.53 -5.62 5.38
C LEU A 184 -17.58 -5.93 3.88
N GLY A 185 -16.50 -5.65 3.16
CA GLY A 185 -16.41 -5.99 1.74
C GLY A 185 -15.33 -5.22 1.00
N ILE A 186 -15.28 -5.46 -0.31
CA ILE A 186 -14.48 -4.72 -1.27
C ILE A 186 -15.44 -4.12 -2.29
N PHE A 187 -15.25 -2.84 -2.58
CA PHE A 187 -16.12 -2.10 -3.48
C PHE A 187 -15.29 -1.37 -4.51
N GLU A 188 -15.73 -1.40 -5.76
CA GLU A 188 -15.17 -0.56 -6.82
C GLU A 188 -15.96 0.76 -6.86
N VAL A 189 -15.28 1.88 -6.62
CA VAL A 189 -15.89 3.21 -6.49
C VAL A 189 -15.17 4.23 -7.37
N SER A 190 -15.81 5.36 -7.65
CA SER A 190 -15.18 6.46 -8.38
C SER A 190 -13.99 7.04 -7.60
N VAL A 191 -12.90 7.35 -8.30
CA VAL A 191 -11.65 7.85 -7.70
C VAL A 191 -11.81 9.15 -6.91
N ASN A 192 -12.79 9.97 -7.26
CA ASN A 192 -13.05 11.28 -6.65
C ASN A 192 -14.18 11.24 -5.61
N SER A 193 -14.75 10.06 -5.32
CA SER A 193 -15.80 9.95 -4.31
C SER A 193 -15.25 10.32 -2.93
N SER A 194 -16.03 11.11 -2.19
CA SER A 194 -15.73 11.40 -0.79
C SER A 194 -15.93 10.16 0.07
N VAL A 195 -15.25 10.11 1.22
CA VAL A 195 -15.43 9.02 2.20
C VAL A 195 -16.91 8.86 2.58
N LYS A 196 -17.64 9.97 2.78
CA LYS A 196 -19.08 9.97 3.06
C LYS A 196 -19.88 9.28 1.95
N LYS A 197 -19.64 9.66 0.70
CA LYS A 197 -20.33 9.11 -0.47
C LYS A 197 -20.07 7.62 -0.61
N ILE A 198 -18.81 7.18 -0.44
CA ILE A 198 -18.44 5.76 -0.47
C ILE A 198 -19.22 4.97 0.59
N LEU A 199 -19.25 5.45 1.84
CA LEU A 199 -19.96 4.75 2.92
C LEU A 199 -21.48 4.69 2.67
N GLN A 200 -22.07 5.71 2.05
CA GLN A 200 -23.48 5.74 1.69
C GLN A 200 -23.81 4.76 0.54
N GLU A 201 -23.06 4.82 -0.56
CA GLU A 201 -23.26 3.97 -1.74
C GLU A 201 -23.08 2.48 -1.42
N THR A 202 -22.13 2.17 -0.54
CA THR A 202 -21.86 0.80 -0.09
C THR A 202 -22.76 0.35 1.05
N LYS A 203 -23.68 1.20 1.52
CA LYS A 203 -24.58 0.94 2.67
C LYS A 203 -23.83 0.54 3.95
N THR A 204 -22.63 1.10 4.15
CA THR A 204 -21.77 0.83 5.32
C THR A 204 -21.68 1.99 6.31
N LEU A 205 -22.36 3.12 6.04
CA LEU A 205 -22.40 4.27 6.93
C LEU A 205 -23.06 3.92 8.28
N PRO A 206 -22.37 4.07 9.42
CA PRO A 206 -22.96 3.79 10.73
C PRO A 206 -24.08 4.77 11.10
N LYS A 207 -25.05 4.27 11.87
CA LYS A 207 -26.12 5.10 12.47
C LYS A 207 -25.66 5.82 13.74
N ASN A 208 -24.84 5.15 14.55
CA ASN A 208 -24.32 5.66 15.82
C ASN A 208 -23.07 6.52 15.58
N LYS A 209 -22.61 7.22 16.62
CA LYS A 209 -21.34 7.97 16.57
C LYS A 209 -20.17 7.03 16.24
N PHE A 210 -19.27 7.53 15.39
CA PHE A 210 -18.14 6.77 14.88
C PHE A 210 -17.01 7.71 14.42
N PHE A 211 -15.84 7.13 14.22
CA PHE A 211 -14.75 7.72 13.45
C PHE A 211 -14.21 6.70 12.46
N VAL A 212 -13.41 7.15 11.50
CA VAL A 212 -12.84 6.28 10.47
C VAL A 212 -11.33 6.46 10.40
N GLN A 213 -10.64 5.41 9.99
CA GLN A 213 -9.25 5.47 9.54
C GLN A 213 -9.21 5.25 8.03
N VAL A 214 -8.60 6.18 7.29
CA VAL A 214 -8.64 6.22 5.82
C VAL A 214 -7.22 6.12 5.26
N GLY A 215 -7.05 5.26 4.26
CA GLY A 215 -5.79 5.12 3.52
C GLY A 215 -4.84 4.04 4.01
N GLY A 216 -5.18 3.34 5.09
CA GLY A 216 -4.47 2.19 5.67
C GLY A 216 -4.94 1.92 7.11
N GLY A 217 -4.97 0.66 7.56
CA GLY A 217 -5.45 0.32 8.91
C GLY A 217 -4.41 0.48 10.02
N ALA A 218 -3.16 0.79 9.68
CA ALA A 218 -2.10 1.20 10.59
C ALA A 218 -1.65 2.64 10.30
N CYS A 219 -1.34 2.96 9.04
CA CYS A 219 -0.77 4.27 8.65
C CYS A 219 -1.82 5.34 8.25
N GLY A 220 -3.10 4.96 8.13
CA GLY A 220 -4.14 5.86 7.62
C GLY A 220 -4.51 7.00 8.57
N GLU A 221 -5.05 8.08 8.01
CA GLU A 221 -5.53 9.26 8.74
C GLU A 221 -6.83 8.94 9.48
N ILE A 222 -6.92 9.34 10.74
CA ILE A 222 -8.13 9.28 11.55
C ILE A 222 -9.00 10.51 11.29
N MET A 223 -10.26 10.29 10.96
CA MET A 223 -11.24 11.33 10.67
C MET A 223 -12.51 11.13 11.50
N PRO A 224 -13.06 12.19 12.13
CA PRO A 224 -14.34 12.08 12.83
C PRO A 224 -15.47 11.86 11.81
N GLY A 225 -16.50 11.09 12.17
CA GLY A 225 -17.63 10.79 11.28
C GLY A 225 -18.39 12.00 10.72
N LYS A 226 -18.22 13.18 11.33
CA LYS A 226 -18.77 14.46 10.85
C LYS A 226 -17.96 15.12 9.71
N ASN A 227 -16.69 14.73 9.52
CA ASN A 227 -15.80 15.35 8.53
C ASN A 227 -15.37 14.32 7.48
N LEU A 228 -16.32 13.83 6.69
CA LEU A 228 -16.09 12.78 5.68
C LEU A 228 -16.21 13.27 4.24
N ASN A 229 -16.28 14.59 4.04
CA ASN A 229 -16.40 15.22 2.72
C ASN A 229 -15.06 15.38 1.99
N LYS A 230 -14.03 14.63 2.39
CA LYS A 230 -12.74 14.60 1.68
C LYS A 230 -12.67 13.39 0.75
N PRO A 231 -11.98 13.50 -0.40
CA PRO A 231 -11.63 12.35 -1.23
C PRO A 231 -10.84 11.31 -0.45
N MET A 232 -10.99 10.05 -0.81
CA MET A 232 -10.21 8.97 -0.21
C MET A 232 -8.75 8.98 -0.71
N CYS A 233 -7.80 8.88 0.22
CA CYS A 233 -6.36 8.81 -0.05
C CYS A 233 -5.78 7.41 0.24
N GLY A 234 -4.46 7.26 0.06
CA GLY A 234 -3.72 6.04 0.40
C GLY A 234 -4.10 4.81 -0.42
N ILE A 235 -3.96 3.62 0.18
CA ILE A 235 -4.10 2.32 -0.50
C ILE A 235 -5.57 1.90 -0.75
N GLY A 236 -6.56 2.73 -0.40
CA GLY A 236 -7.97 2.40 -0.62
C GLY A 236 -8.54 1.52 0.48
N SER A 237 -8.43 1.97 1.73
CA SER A 237 -9.04 1.30 2.88
C SER A 237 -9.77 2.32 3.75
N ILE A 238 -10.92 1.90 4.26
CA ILE A 238 -11.73 2.62 5.24
C ILE A 238 -12.00 1.66 6.39
N VAL A 239 -11.45 1.97 7.56
CA VAL A 239 -11.73 1.23 8.80
C VAL A 239 -12.65 2.07 9.66
N ILE A 240 -13.83 1.56 9.93
CA ILE A 240 -14.84 2.19 10.78
C ILE A 240 -14.63 1.73 12.22
N TYR A 241 -14.61 2.69 13.14
CA TYR A 241 -14.52 2.46 14.57
C TYR A 241 -15.74 3.07 15.27
N ASP A 242 -16.36 2.30 16.15
CA ASP A 242 -17.38 2.85 17.05
C ASP A 242 -16.73 3.84 18.04
N ASP A 243 -17.51 4.80 18.55
CA ASP A 243 -16.99 5.86 19.42
C ASP A 243 -16.55 5.40 20.81
N ASN A 244 -17.01 4.22 21.25
CA ASN A 244 -16.60 3.56 22.50
C ASN A 244 -15.28 2.76 22.38
N MET A 245 -14.60 2.84 21.23
CA MET A 245 -13.33 2.13 21.01
C MET A 245 -12.26 2.60 21.99
N ASP A 246 -11.63 1.66 22.70
CA ASP A 246 -10.47 1.95 23.54
C ASP A 246 -9.28 2.39 22.66
N VAL A 247 -9.00 3.68 22.72
CA VAL A 247 -7.94 4.35 21.96
C VAL A 247 -6.56 3.84 22.36
N ARG A 248 -6.33 3.57 23.65
CA ARG A 248 -5.04 3.00 24.11
C ARG A 248 -4.86 1.61 23.53
N LYS A 249 -5.91 0.78 23.52
CA LYS A 249 -5.88 -0.54 22.88
C LYS A 249 -5.65 -0.46 21.37
N LEU A 250 -6.26 0.51 20.69
CA LEU A 250 -6.04 0.76 19.26
C LEU A 250 -4.59 1.18 18.98
N MET A 251 -4.03 2.12 19.75
CA MET A 251 -2.64 2.53 19.63
C MET A 251 -1.67 1.37 19.89
N LYS A 252 -1.92 0.54 20.92
CA LYS A 252 -1.13 -0.66 21.19
C LYS A 252 -1.15 -1.65 20.02
N LYS A 253 -2.31 -1.82 19.37
CA LYS A 253 -2.42 -2.66 18.17
C LYS A 253 -1.49 -2.15 17.06
N TRP A 254 -1.49 -0.84 16.79
CA TRP A 254 -0.60 -0.25 15.80
C TRP A 254 0.86 -0.40 16.20
N ILE A 255 1.23 -0.08 17.44
CA ILE A 255 2.60 -0.23 17.94
C ILE A 255 3.10 -1.67 17.80
N ASN A 256 2.31 -2.66 18.21
CA ASN A 256 2.70 -4.06 18.08
C ASN A 256 2.90 -4.48 16.61
N PHE A 257 2.07 -3.96 15.70
CA PHE A 257 2.28 -4.11 14.27
C PHE A 257 3.60 -3.48 13.83
N TYR A 258 3.86 -2.22 14.19
CA TYR A 258 5.09 -1.54 13.78
C TYR A 258 6.37 -2.15 14.37
N ILE A 259 6.33 -2.68 15.60
CA ILE A 259 7.47 -3.40 16.19
C ILE A 259 7.79 -4.64 15.37
N LYS A 260 6.76 -5.43 15.04
CA LYS A 260 6.92 -6.66 14.27
C LYS A 260 7.46 -6.40 12.86
N GLU A 261 7.03 -5.30 12.26
CA GLU A 261 7.31 -4.99 10.85
C GLU A 261 8.48 -3.99 10.65
N ASN A 262 9.17 -3.61 11.73
CA ASN A 262 10.33 -2.72 11.66
C ASN A 262 11.57 -3.44 11.10
N CYS A 263 12.31 -2.81 10.18
CA CYS A 263 13.60 -3.37 9.72
C CYS A 263 14.78 -3.07 10.64
N GLY A 264 14.62 -2.14 11.58
CA GLY A 264 15.68 -1.73 12.52
C GLY A 264 16.71 -0.76 11.95
N LYS A 265 16.57 -0.27 10.70
CA LYS A 265 17.61 0.52 10.02
C LYS A 265 17.85 1.91 10.61
N CYS A 266 16.80 2.70 10.89
CA CYS A 266 16.95 4.07 11.37
C CYS A 266 16.50 4.20 12.83
N ALA A 267 17.33 4.88 13.64
CA ALA A 267 17.09 5.09 15.07
C ALA A 267 15.70 5.67 15.40
N PRO A 268 15.20 6.74 14.75
CA PRO A 268 13.89 7.30 15.12
C PRO A 268 12.77 6.28 14.96
N CYS A 269 12.76 5.50 13.87
CA CYS A 269 11.74 4.48 13.66
C CYS A 269 11.96 3.24 14.54
N ARG A 270 13.19 2.79 14.74
CA ARG A 270 13.48 1.61 15.57
C ARG A 270 13.15 1.89 17.03
N GLU A 271 13.72 2.94 17.60
CA GLU A 271 13.60 3.27 19.02
C GLU A 271 12.26 3.93 19.35
N GLY A 272 11.78 4.84 18.50
CA GLY A 272 10.56 5.62 18.76
C GLY A 272 9.33 4.75 19.00
N VAL A 273 9.20 3.64 18.27
CA VAL A 273 8.09 2.70 18.44
C VAL A 273 8.15 2.02 19.83
N TYR A 274 9.33 1.66 20.32
CA TYR A 274 9.50 1.10 21.67
C TYR A 274 9.23 2.14 22.76
N ARG A 275 9.66 3.40 22.59
CA ARG A 275 9.37 4.45 23.57
C ARG A 275 7.88 4.74 23.66
N ILE A 276 7.16 4.75 22.54
CA ILE A 276 5.69 4.87 22.56
C ILE A 276 5.06 3.64 23.23
N LYS A 277 5.59 2.43 22.99
CA LYS A 277 5.13 1.21 23.67
C LYS A 277 5.23 1.32 25.19
N GLU A 278 6.36 1.77 25.71
CA GLU A 278 6.58 1.97 27.16
C GLU A 278 5.55 2.92 27.76
N VAL A 279 5.29 4.05 27.10
CA VAL A 279 4.26 5.01 27.54
C VAL A 279 2.87 4.36 27.56
N LEU A 280 2.52 3.60 26.51
CA LEU A 280 1.22 2.94 26.40
C LEU A 280 1.05 1.76 27.36
N ASP A 281 2.12 1.07 27.74
CA ASP A 281 2.10 -0.05 28.69
C ASP A 281 2.15 0.40 30.14
N SER A 282 2.59 1.64 30.41
CA SER A 282 2.50 2.20 31.74
C SER A 282 1.05 2.31 32.22
N ASN A 283 0.82 2.02 33.51
CA ASN A 283 -0.45 2.28 34.21
C ASN A 283 -0.66 3.79 34.49
N LYS A 284 0.25 4.65 34.03
CA LYS A 284 0.21 6.09 34.22
C LYS A 284 -0.62 6.76 33.12
N LYS A 285 -1.02 8.02 33.37
CA LYS A 285 -1.58 8.90 32.34
C LYS A 285 -0.58 9.05 31.20
N ILE A 286 -1.06 8.96 29.96
CA ILE A 286 -0.20 9.10 28.76
C ILE A 286 0.40 10.51 28.76
N ASP A 287 1.73 10.59 28.68
CA ASP A 287 2.41 11.84 28.36
C ASP A 287 2.28 12.12 26.86
N TRP A 288 1.22 12.84 26.50
CA TRP A 288 0.93 13.20 25.12
C TRP A 288 1.96 14.16 24.52
N LYS A 289 2.69 14.93 25.34
CA LYS A 289 3.75 15.82 24.84
C LYS A 289 4.92 14.97 24.38
N LEU A 290 5.40 14.06 25.23
CA LEU A 290 6.46 13.11 24.88
C LEU A 290 6.09 12.27 23.64
N VAL A 291 4.87 11.72 23.62
CA VAL A 291 4.40 10.93 22.46
C VAL A 291 4.41 11.77 21.19
N LYS A 292 3.93 13.01 21.25
CA LYS A 292 3.94 13.91 20.10
C LYS A 292 5.36 14.20 19.60
N ASP A 293 6.28 14.51 20.50
CA ASP A 293 7.67 14.82 20.15
C ASP A 293 8.36 13.64 19.45
N ILE A 294 8.13 12.41 19.93
CA ILE A 294 8.63 11.19 19.29
C ILE A 294 8.02 11.03 17.88
N LEU A 295 6.71 11.20 17.75
CA LEU A 295 6.01 11.03 16.47
C LEU A 295 6.45 12.07 15.42
N GLU A 296 6.62 13.33 15.81
CA GLU A 296 7.11 14.39 14.91
C GLU A 296 8.57 14.13 14.51
N THR A 297 9.42 13.69 15.44
CA THR A 297 10.79 13.26 15.14
C THR A 297 10.81 12.11 14.13
N MET A 298 9.98 11.08 14.34
CA MET A 298 9.83 9.97 13.41
C MET A 298 9.36 10.44 12.03
N GLN A 299 8.39 11.35 11.97
CA GLN A 299 7.85 11.86 10.71
C GLN A 299 8.90 12.57 9.88
N LEU A 300 9.77 13.36 10.51
CA LEU A 300 10.76 14.20 9.86
C LEU A 300 12.07 13.47 9.52
N THR A 301 12.46 12.47 10.33
CA THR A 301 13.83 11.91 10.29
C THR A 301 13.90 10.41 9.98
N SER A 302 12.75 9.75 9.78
CA SER A 302 12.75 8.34 9.38
C SER A 302 13.22 8.15 7.94
N PHE A 303 13.96 7.07 7.71
CA PHE A 303 14.57 6.78 6.42
C PHE A 303 13.55 6.45 5.30
N CYS A 304 12.44 5.80 5.63
CA CYS A 304 11.45 5.35 4.65
C CYS A 304 10.00 5.57 5.09
N GLY A 305 9.07 5.27 4.16
CA GLY A 305 7.64 5.46 4.32
C GLY A 305 7.01 4.81 5.56
N LEU A 306 7.59 3.73 6.08
CA LEU A 306 7.13 3.09 7.33
C LEU A 306 7.18 4.08 8.49
N GLY A 307 8.36 4.63 8.76
CA GLY A 307 8.58 5.53 9.89
C GLY A 307 7.98 6.91 9.68
N THR A 308 7.94 7.41 8.43
CA THR A 308 7.37 8.75 8.15
C THR A 308 5.84 8.75 8.15
N SER A 309 5.19 7.63 7.82
CA SER A 309 3.72 7.56 7.72
C SER A 309 3.05 7.06 9.00
N MET A 310 3.78 6.31 9.84
CA MET A 310 3.28 5.82 11.12
C MET A 310 2.70 6.94 12.02
N PRO A 311 3.33 8.12 12.13
CA PRO A 311 2.79 9.25 12.89
C PRO A 311 1.40 9.74 12.48
N THR A 312 0.99 9.53 11.23
CA THR A 312 -0.29 10.04 10.71
C THR A 312 -1.48 9.54 11.52
N SER A 313 -1.54 8.24 11.82
CA SER A 313 -2.66 7.66 12.57
C SER A 313 -2.70 8.16 14.02
N PHE A 314 -1.55 8.26 14.67
CA PHE A 314 -1.45 8.74 16.06
C PHE A 314 -1.79 10.23 16.18
N LEU A 315 -1.16 11.08 15.38
CA LEU A 315 -1.35 12.53 15.45
C LEU A 315 -2.78 12.94 15.08
N SER A 316 -3.41 12.25 14.13
CA SER A 316 -4.81 12.48 13.78
C SER A 316 -5.77 11.96 14.86
N LEU A 317 -5.46 10.81 15.47
CA LEU A 317 -6.22 10.29 16.62
C LEU A 317 -6.19 11.28 17.79
N MET A 318 -5.03 11.84 18.12
CA MET A 318 -4.84 12.85 19.18
C MET A 318 -5.71 14.10 19.00
N LYS A 319 -6.12 14.42 17.76
CA LYS A 319 -6.99 15.56 17.45
C LYS A 319 -8.48 15.25 17.63
N LEU A 320 -8.86 13.99 17.81
CA LEU A 320 -10.25 13.64 18.10
C LEU A 320 -10.63 14.20 19.49
N LYS A 321 -11.68 15.04 19.51
CA LYS A 321 -12.23 15.59 20.75
C LYS A 321 -12.72 14.51 21.73
N CYS A 322 -12.97 13.28 21.26
CA CYS A 322 -13.39 12.13 22.08
C CYS A 322 -12.28 11.57 22.98
N LEU A 323 -11.05 12.09 22.90
CA LEU A 323 -9.95 11.76 23.83
C LEU A 323 -9.87 12.67 25.05
N LYS A 324 -10.72 13.71 25.10
CA LYS A 324 -10.87 14.62 26.23
C LYS A 324 -12.13 14.30 27.00
#